data_AF-A0A7J4EL85-F1
#
_entry.id   AF-A0A7J4EL85-F1
#
_cell.length_a   1.000
_cell.length_b   1.000
_cell.length_c   1.000
_cell.angle_alpha   90.00
_cell.angle_beta   90.00
_cell.angle_gamma   90.00
#
_symmetry.space_group_name_H-M   'P 1'
#
loop_
_entity.id
_entity.type
_entity.pdbx_description
1 polymer ?
#
loop_
_entity_poly.entity_id
_entity_poly.type
_entity_poly.pdbx_seq_one_letter_code
_entity_poly.pdbx_strand_id
1 'polypeptide(L)'
;MIINELTDLRMALDLALELKDKGLIHVLKCYLNAKKSHDLYMMLKIAICGPKIVSKTNQNPICVIVDDFQKILNIADVSGRLLNIIGIYHYGVEGNYCSHIVSGSEVSIIMKEILTRGPLAEKFEIVVMDYLNHISALELGRTLAKKYEFELPEEHNIYLAKYTIGLPYYINRILYSVHKSKEKVVNAEVLSNSIAQEITRGAIYKDLDVQLLKYIKSNKLSIVRSILYFASNYEDEPIQIEEIAEKLRVPKVVVKMTLSQMSMADLIESREDIYYNIPDHIVRKFLKIQYFREVKKIPPMNLEYKEKVELLSLLRDSQKINKILVQSKMLQLIYSWNNRMVPDQIADWGMRNAE
;
A
#
# COMPACT_ATOMS: atom_id res chain seq x y z
N MET A 1 27.58 -12.43 -10.27
CA MET A 1 27.68 -11.18 -9.49
C MET A 1 27.95 -11.50 -8.01
N ILE A 2 29.06 -12.19 -7.69
CA ILE A 2 29.37 -12.66 -6.31
C ILE A 2 30.73 -12.13 -5.81
N ILE A 3 31.53 -11.52 -6.69
CA ILE A 3 32.93 -11.16 -6.42
C ILE A 3 33.08 -9.86 -5.59
N ASN A 4 32.07 -8.99 -5.52
CA ASN A 4 32.16 -7.73 -4.74
C ASN A 4 31.78 -7.87 -3.25
N GLU A 5 30.87 -8.78 -2.88
CA GLU A 5 30.33 -8.84 -1.51
C GLU A 5 31.32 -9.34 -0.44
N LEU A 6 32.32 -10.14 -0.83
CA LEU A 6 33.34 -10.66 0.11
C LEU A 6 34.35 -9.59 0.51
N THR A 7 34.62 -8.64 -0.38
CA THR A 7 35.51 -7.50 -0.14
C THR A 7 34.86 -6.56 0.87
N ASP A 8 33.58 -6.25 0.69
CA ASP A 8 32.81 -5.37 1.58
C ASP A 8 32.70 -5.91 3.02
N LEU A 9 32.49 -7.22 3.19
CA LEU A 9 32.42 -7.84 4.51
C LEU A 9 33.77 -7.92 5.24
N ARG A 10 34.87 -8.03 4.50
CA ARG A 10 36.23 -7.98 5.09
C ARG A 10 36.57 -6.56 5.51
N MET A 11 36.27 -5.57 4.67
CA MET A 11 36.41 -4.16 5.03
C MET A 11 35.58 -3.80 6.26
N ALA A 12 34.35 -4.31 6.36
CA ALA A 12 33.52 -4.13 7.55
C ALA A 12 34.14 -4.76 8.81
N LEU A 13 34.83 -5.91 8.68
CA LEU A 13 35.52 -6.55 9.79
C LEU A 13 36.76 -5.76 10.22
N ASP A 14 37.53 -5.24 9.27
CA ASP A 14 38.70 -4.42 9.54
C ASP A 14 38.29 -3.13 10.28
N LEU A 15 37.23 -2.46 9.81
CA LEU A 15 36.66 -1.30 10.50
C LEU A 15 36.17 -1.66 11.91
N ALA A 16 35.51 -2.80 12.09
CA ALA A 16 35.06 -3.24 13.41
C ALA A 16 36.23 -3.49 14.38
N LEU A 17 37.36 -4.01 13.87
CA LEU A 17 38.59 -4.20 14.64
C LEU A 17 39.24 -2.87 15.05
N GLU A 18 39.29 -1.90 14.13
CA GLU A 18 39.77 -0.54 14.41
C GLU A 18 38.92 0.14 15.49
N LEU A 19 37.59 0.04 15.37
CA LEU A 19 36.63 0.56 16.34
C LEU A 19 36.58 -0.23 17.66
N LYS A 20 37.26 -1.40 17.73
CA LYS A 20 37.23 -2.34 18.86
C LYS A 20 35.80 -2.77 19.24
N ASP A 21 34.91 -2.85 18.26
CA ASP A 21 33.51 -3.23 18.43
C ASP A 21 33.39 -4.75 18.58
N LYS A 22 33.34 -5.23 19.84
CA LYS A 22 33.35 -6.66 20.16
C LYS A 22 32.15 -7.40 19.58
N GLY A 23 30.97 -6.79 19.61
CA GLY A 23 29.75 -7.37 19.07
C GLY A 23 29.82 -7.56 17.55
N LEU A 24 30.23 -6.51 16.83
CA LEU A 24 30.30 -6.50 15.38
C LEU A 24 31.40 -7.44 14.87
N ILE A 25 32.57 -7.45 15.53
CA ILE A 25 33.64 -8.42 15.25
C ILE A 25 33.13 -9.85 15.37
N HIS A 26 32.37 -10.17 16.43
CA HIS A 26 31.82 -11.51 16.63
C HIS A 26 30.84 -11.89 15.51
N VAL A 27 29.85 -11.04 15.24
CA VAL A 27 28.84 -11.28 14.21
C VAL A 27 29.46 -11.46 12.82
N LEU A 28 30.38 -10.58 12.43
CA LEU A 28 31.04 -10.66 11.12
C LEU A 28 31.92 -11.91 10.97
N LYS A 29 32.66 -12.31 12.02
CA LYS A 29 33.42 -13.56 12.01
C LYS A 29 32.52 -14.78 11.85
N CYS A 30 31.42 -14.84 12.60
CA CYS A 30 30.43 -15.91 12.47
C CYS A 30 29.85 -15.95 11.06
N TYR A 31 29.48 -14.80 10.49
CA TYR A 31 28.89 -14.72 9.14
C TYR A 31 29.87 -15.19 8.06
N LEU A 32 31.13 -14.72 8.13
CA LEU A 32 32.19 -15.15 7.20
C LEU A 32 32.45 -16.66 7.27
N ASN A 33 32.39 -17.26 8.45
CA ASN A 33 32.55 -18.71 8.61
C ASN A 33 31.35 -19.49 8.03
N ALA A 34 30.12 -19.00 8.25
CA ALA A 34 28.92 -19.58 7.64
C ALA A 34 28.96 -19.49 6.11
N LYS A 35 29.40 -18.34 5.56
CA LYS A 35 29.57 -18.13 4.11
C LYS A 35 30.61 -19.08 3.51
N LYS A 36 31.77 -19.28 4.16
CA LYS A 36 32.77 -20.27 3.73
C LYS A 36 32.22 -21.69 3.69
N SER A 37 31.35 -22.02 4.63
CA SER A 37 30.70 -23.33 4.75
C SER A 37 29.46 -23.47 3.87
N HIS A 38 29.08 -22.42 3.11
CA HIS A 38 27.88 -22.36 2.28
C HIS A 38 26.57 -22.65 3.05
N ASP A 39 26.54 -22.33 4.34
CA ASP A 39 25.36 -22.55 5.19
C ASP A 39 24.45 -21.32 5.17
N LEU A 40 23.51 -21.31 4.21
CA LEU A 40 22.55 -20.23 4.02
C LEU A 40 21.67 -19.99 5.26
N TYR A 41 21.25 -21.07 5.94
CA TYR A 41 20.43 -20.97 7.15
C TYR A 41 21.18 -20.24 8.25
N MET A 42 22.44 -20.60 8.49
CA MET A 42 23.27 -19.96 9.49
C MET A 42 23.60 -18.51 9.12
N MET A 43 23.86 -18.22 7.83
CA MET A 43 24.05 -16.85 7.35
C MET A 43 22.82 -15.98 7.68
N LEU A 44 21.61 -16.45 7.38
CA LEU A 44 20.37 -15.73 7.64
C LEU A 44 20.12 -15.55 9.14
N LYS A 45 20.37 -16.59 9.94
CA LYS A 45 20.28 -16.52 11.40
C LYS A 45 21.21 -15.45 11.98
N ILE A 46 22.45 -15.40 11.51
CA ILE A 46 23.42 -14.40 11.95
C ILE A 46 23.01 -12.99 11.49
N ALA A 47 22.52 -12.84 10.26
CA ALA A 47 22.08 -11.54 9.76
C ALA A 47 20.90 -10.99 10.56
N ILE A 48 19.90 -11.83 10.87
CA ILE A 48 18.70 -11.44 11.60
C ILE A 48 18.99 -11.21 13.10
N CYS A 49 19.79 -12.07 13.73
CA CYS A 49 20.10 -11.96 15.16
C CYS A 49 21.28 -11.02 15.45
N GLY A 50 22.05 -10.66 14.44
CA GLY A 50 23.26 -9.84 14.56
C GLY A 50 23.04 -8.54 15.32
N PRO A 51 22.05 -7.71 14.95
CA PRO A 51 21.74 -6.46 15.67
C PRO A 51 21.55 -6.67 17.18
N LYS A 52 20.78 -7.70 17.58
CA LYS A 52 20.60 -8.06 18.98
C LYS A 52 21.91 -8.46 19.67
N ILE A 53 22.75 -9.26 19.00
CA ILE A 53 24.04 -9.68 19.55
C ILE A 53 24.97 -8.48 19.75
N VAL A 54 25.06 -7.60 18.75
CA VAL A 54 25.87 -6.37 18.82
C VAL A 54 25.37 -5.49 19.95
N SER A 55 24.06 -5.23 19.99
CA SER A 55 23.45 -4.37 20.99
C SER A 55 23.69 -4.86 22.41
N LYS A 56 23.48 -6.16 22.65
CA LYS A 56 23.72 -6.78 23.97
C LYS A 56 25.19 -6.75 24.37
N THR A 57 26.10 -7.03 23.43
CA THR A 57 27.54 -7.12 23.70
C THR A 57 28.13 -5.75 24.01
N ASN A 58 27.70 -4.73 23.28
CA ASN A 58 28.25 -3.38 23.38
C ASN A 58 27.46 -2.48 24.34
N GLN A 59 26.32 -2.96 24.85
CA GLN A 59 25.38 -2.18 25.69
C GLN A 59 24.86 -0.91 24.99
N ASN A 60 24.77 -0.94 23.66
CA ASN A 60 24.25 0.15 22.85
C ASN A 60 22.93 -0.28 22.21
N PRO A 61 21.80 0.38 22.52
CA PRO A 61 20.52 0.03 21.91
C PRO A 61 20.57 0.13 20.38
N ILE A 62 20.03 -0.88 19.70
CA ILE A 62 19.90 -0.89 18.24
C ILE A 62 18.42 -1.06 17.89
N CYS A 63 17.91 -0.21 17.01
CA CYS A 63 16.58 -0.37 16.41
C CYS A 63 16.74 -0.93 14.99
N VAL A 64 15.97 -1.97 14.66
CA VAL A 64 15.93 -2.57 13.33
C VAL A 64 14.61 -2.18 12.67
N ILE A 65 14.68 -1.56 11.50
CA ILE A 65 13.49 -1.24 10.70
C ILE A 65 13.48 -2.15 9.48
N VAL A 66 12.41 -2.93 9.31
CA VAL A 66 12.23 -3.83 8.15
C VAL A 66 10.97 -3.44 7.40
N ASP A 67 11.16 -3.01 6.16
CA ASP A 67 10.06 -2.66 5.27
C ASP A 67 9.58 -3.86 4.43
N ASP A 68 8.30 -3.87 4.08
CA ASP A 68 7.60 -4.97 3.42
C ASP A 68 7.88 -6.34 4.06
N PHE A 69 7.65 -6.44 5.36
CA PHE A 69 7.97 -7.60 6.18
C PHE A 69 7.35 -8.90 5.67
N GLN A 70 6.19 -8.84 5.00
CA GLN A 70 5.57 -10.01 4.37
C GLN A 70 6.49 -10.75 3.38
N LYS A 71 7.49 -10.06 2.79
CA LYS A 71 8.42 -10.65 1.82
C LYS A 71 9.29 -11.75 2.43
N ILE A 72 9.45 -11.81 3.76
CA ILE A 72 10.24 -12.87 4.41
C ILE A 72 9.67 -14.26 4.16
N LEU A 73 8.36 -14.36 3.87
CA LEU A 73 7.66 -15.61 3.56
C LEU A 73 8.13 -16.24 2.25
N ASN A 74 8.70 -15.43 1.34
CA ASN A 74 9.08 -15.84 0.00
C ASN A 74 10.58 -16.11 -0.15
N ILE A 75 11.34 -16.11 0.96
CA ILE A 75 12.77 -16.40 0.93
C ILE A 75 12.95 -17.91 0.73
N ALA A 76 13.52 -18.27 -0.42
CA ALA A 76 13.82 -19.65 -0.80
C ALA A 76 15.33 -19.87 -0.96
N ASP A 77 15.77 -21.11 -0.76
CA ASP A 77 17.12 -21.53 -1.13
C ASP A 77 17.27 -21.70 -2.66
N VAL A 78 18.49 -22.02 -3.11
CA VAL A 78 18.79 -22.23 -4.54
C VAL A 78 18.00 -23.36 -5.19
N SER A 79 17.39 -24.27 -4.41
CA SER A 79 16.52 -25.33 -4.90
C SER A 79 15.05 -24.91 -4.98
N GLY A 80 14.72 -23.68 -4.59
CA GLY A 80 13.35 -23.15 -4.57
C GLY A 80 12.57 -23.56 -3.32
N ARG A 81 13.21 -24.16 -2.31
CA ARG A 81 12.55 -24.52 -1.05
C ARG A 81 12.48 -23.30 -0.14
N LEU A 82 11.28 -22.97 0.31
CA LEU A 82 11.04 -21.90 1.29
C LEU A 82 11.76 -22.19 2.60
N LEU A 83 12.45 -21.17 3.12
CA LEU A 83 13.15 -21.24 4.39
C LEU A 83 12.23 -20.81 5.52
N ASN A 84 12.34 -21.46 6.68
CA ASN A 84 11.58 -21.07 7.88
C ASN A 84 12.22 -19.84 8.54
N ILE A 85 12.07 -18.67 7.90
CA ILE A 85 12.62 -17.40 8.38
C ILE A 85 11.89 -16.91 9.62
N ILE A 86 10.57 -17.18 9.74
CA ILE A 86 9.76 -16.79 10.91
C ILE A 86 10.37 -17.36 12.19
N GLY A 87 10.74 -18.64 12.19
CA GLY A 87 11.38 -19.28 13.33
C GLY A 87 12.75 -18.68 13.69
N ILE A 88 13.50 -18.20 12.70
CA ILE A 88 14.76 -17.49 12.94
C ILE A 88 14.49 -16.11 13.54
N TYR A 89 13.50 -15.39 12.99
CA TYR A 89 13.16 -14.03 13.38
C TYR A 89 12.70 -13.94 14.83
N HIS A 90 12.05 -14.99 15.34
CA HIS A 90 11.71 -15.14 16.76
C HIS A 90 12.89 -14.87 17.69
N TYR A 91 14.07 -15.42 17.37
CA TYR A 91 15.28 -15.19 18.17
C TYR A 91 15.82 -13.77 18.05
N GLY A 92 15.61 -13.12 16.90
CA GLY A 92 16.04 -11.76 16.64
C GLY A 92 15.27 -10.74 17.49
N VAL A 93 13.96 -10.91 17.61
CA VAL A 93 13.06 -9.96 18.29
C VAL A 93 12.88 -10.20 19.79
N GLU A 94 13.45 -11.28 20.32
CA GLU A 94 13.29 -11.61 21.73
C GLU A 94 14.17 -10.71 22.63
N GLY A 95 13.55 -10.10 23.65
CA GLY A 95 14.22 -9.32 24.69
C GLY A 95 14.26 -7.80 24.41
N ASN A 96 14.72 -7.03 25.40
CA ASN A 96 14.53 -5.56 25.41
C ASN A 96 15.73 -4.76 24.87
N TYR A 97 16.71 -5.44 24.25
CA TYR A 97 17.97 -4.81 23.82
C TYR A 97 17.91 -4.33 22.37
N CYS A 98 17.06 -4.95 21.54
CA CYS A 98 16.95 -4.63 20.12
C CYS A 98 15.49 -4.59 19.71
N SER A 99 14.94 -3.39 19.57
CA SER A 99 13.56 -3.20 19.11
C SER A 99 13.49 -3.35 17.60
N HIS A 100 12.43 -4.00 17.13
CA HIS A 100 12.16 -4.16 15.71
C HIS A 100 10.88 -3.40 15.35
N ILE A 101 10.95 -2.57 14.33
CA ILE A 101 9.81 -1.91 13.70
C ILE A 101 9.66 -2.54 12.32
N VAL A 102 8.50 -3.15 12.07
CA VAL A 102 8.22 -3.79 10.80
C VAL A 102 7.03 -3.10 10.14
N SER A 103 7.13 -2.83 8.84
CA SER A 103 6.01 -2.35 8.03
C SER A 103 5.65 -3.38 6.97
N GLY A 104 4.43 -3.31 6.46
CA GLY A 104 4.09 -4.02 5.25
C GLY A 104 2.68 -3.73 4.78
N SER A 105 2.51 -3.81 3.47
CA SER A 105 1.30 -3.41 2.76
C SER A 105 0.24 -4.52 2.67
N GLU A 106 0.62 -5.77 2.87
CA GLU A 106 -0.28 -6.94 2.84
C GLU A 106 -0.73 -7.30 4.26
N VAL A 107 -1.60 -6.47 4.82
CA VAL A 107 -2.05 -6.56 6.22
C VAL A 107 -2.65 -7.92 6.52
N SER A 108 -3.50 -8.46 5.63
CA SER A 108 -4.10 -9.78 5.81
C SER A 108 -3.04 -10.89 5.93
N ILE A 109 -1.97 -10.82 5.14
CA ILE A 109 -0.89 -11.82 5.14
C ILE A 109 -0.05 -11.68 6.41
N ILE A 110 0.36 -10.46 6.76
CA ILE A 110 1.14 -10.20 7.98
C ILE A 110 0.35 -10.66 9.21
N MET A 111 -0.93 -10.27 9.29
CA MET A 111 -1.77 -10.65 10.41
C MET A 111 -1.97 -12.17 10.48
N LYS A 112 -2.42 -12.82 9.41
CA LYS A 112 -2.82 -14.25 9.48
C LYS A 112 -1.63 -15.22 9.50
N GLU A 113 -0.59 -14.95 8.71
CA GLU A 113 0.52 -15.88 8.49
C GLU A 113 1.73 -15.61 9.37
N ILE A 114 1.90 -14.36 9.86
CA ILE A 114 3.11 -13.95 10.58
C ILE A 114 2.83 -13.64 12.05
N LEU A 115 1.84 -12.79 12.34
CA LEU A 115 1.66 -12.19 13.68
C LEU A 115 0.60 -12.88 14.54
N THR A 116 -0.43 -13.49 13.95
CA THR A 116 -1.52 -14.14 14.72
C THR A 116 -1.23 -15.63 14.99
N ARG A 117 -0.34 -16.25 14.20
CA ARG A 117 -0.04 -17.68 14.30
C ARG A 117 1.47 -17.90 14.28
N GLY A 118 1.93 -18.86 15.08
CA GLY A 118 3.32 -19.31 15.05
C GLY A 118 4.28 -18.55 15.97
N PRO A 119 5.60 -18.63 15.72
CA PRO A 119 6.64 -18.19 16.66
C PRO A 119 6.65 -16.69 17.00
N LEU A 120 6.08 -15.83 16.15
CA LEU A 120 6.07 -14.38 16.35
C LEU A 120 4.79 -13.86 17.01
N ALA A 121 3.86 -14.76 17.37
CA ALA A 121 2.65 -14.39 18.09
C ALA A 121 2.99 -13.62 19.38
N GLU A 122 2.26 -12.52 19.60
CA GLU A 122 2.39 -11.65 20.78
C GLU A 122 3.76 -10.95 20.93
N LYS A 123 4.65 -11.02 19.93
CA LYS A 123 5.96 -10.36 19.97
C LYS A 123 5.95 -8.93 19.42
N PHE A 124 4.85 -8.54 18.78
CA PHE A 124 4.70 -7.22 18.18
C PHE A 124 3.45 -6.53 18.69
N GLU A 125 3.58 -5.24 18.95
CA GLU A 125 2.46 -4.32 18.99
C GLU A 125 2.05 -4.01 17.54
N ILE A 126 0.75 -4.05 17.26
CA ILE A 126 0.21 -3.83 15.92
C ILE A 126 -0.40 -2.44 15.86
N VAL A 127 0.14 -1.63 14.95
CA VAL A 127 -0.39 -0.31 14.62
C VAL A 127 -0.86 -0.36 13.16
N VAL A 128 -2.17 -0.25 12.96
CA VAL A 128 -2.76 -0.14 11.62
C VAL A 128 -2.74 1.32 11.22
N MET A 129 -2.17 1.62 10.05
CA MET A 129 -2.18 2.97 9.48
C MET A 129 -3.33 3.07 8.47
N ASP A 130 -4.39 3.75 8.88
CA ASP A 130 -5.52 4.07 8.00
C ASP A 130 -5.17 5.21 7.03
N TYR A 131 -6.06 5.45 6.06
CA TYR A 131 -5.97 6.62 5.19
C TYR A 131 -6.00 7.93 5.98
N LEU A 132 -5.51 9.01 5.38
CA LEU A 132 -5.60 10.31 6.03
C LEU A 132 -7.07 10.66 6.25
N ASN A 133 -7.40 11.09 7.47
CA ASN A 133 -8.70 11.71 7.71
C ASN A 133 -8.88 12.95 6.81
N HIS A 134 -10.12 13.41 6.67
CA HIS A 134 -10.46 14.52 5.76
C HIS A 134 -9.63 15.79 6.01
N ILE A 135 -9.31 16.12 7.26
CA ILE A 135 -8.57 17.33 7.60
C ILE A 135 -7.11 17.20 7.15
N SER A 136 -6.47 16.07 7.47
CA SER A 136 -5.09 15.79 7.07
C SER A 136 -4.94 15.67 5.55
N ALA A 137 -5.94 15.11 4.86
CA ALA A 137 -5.94 15.04 3.40
C ALA A 137 -6.04 16.43 2.75
N LEU A 138 -6.91 17.31 3.27
CA LEU A 138 -7.00 18.70 2.82
C LEU A 138 -5.70 19.47 3.06
N GLU A 139 -5.09 19.30 4.23
CA GLU A 139 -3.84 19.97 4.58
C GLU A 139 -2.67 19.50 3.72
N LEU A 140 -2.61 18.20 3.40
CA LEU A 140 -1.66 17.66 2.44
C LEU A 140 -1.85 18.32 1.06
N GLY A 141 -3.09 18.45 0.59
CA GLY A 141 -3.38 19.12 -0.69
C GLY A 141 -2.90 20.57 -0.73
N ARG A 142 -3.15 21.35 0.33
CA ARG A 142 -2.66 22.75 0.45
C ARG A 142 -1.15 22.83 0.51
N THR A 143 -0.52 21.96 1.30
CA THR A 143 0.94 21.90 1.44
C THR A 143 1.61 21.58 0.11
N LEU A 144 1.05 20.64 -0.66
CA LEU A 144 1.55 20.28 -1.98
C LEU A 144 1.32 21.39 -3.01
N ALA A 145 0.14 22.03 -3.01
CA ALA A 145 -0.13 23.17 -3.90
C ALA A 145 0.87 24.31 -3.66
N LYS A 146 1.14 24.63 -2.38
CA LYS A 146 2.17 25.61 -1.99
C LYS A 146 3.57 25.19 -2.44
N LYS A 147 3.94 23.92 -2.22
CA LYS A 147 5.24 23.35 -2.63
C LYS A 147 5.45 23.40 -4.14
N TYR A 148 4.37 23.25 -4.91
CA TYR A 148 4.38 23.23 -6.38
C TYR A 148 4.01 24.55 -7.03
N GLU A 149 3.84 25.61 -6.22
CA GLU A 149 3.62 26.99 -6.65
C GLU A 149 2.38 27.20 -7.55
N PHE A 150 1.25 26.57 -7.19
CA PHE A 150 -0.04 26.84 -7.82
C PHE A 150 -1.15 27.05 -6.80
N GLU A 151 -2.22 27.72 -7.22
CA GLU A 151 -3.43 27.92 -6.42
C GLU A 151 -4.40 26.74 -6.63
N LEU A 152 -4.70 26.03 -5.54
CA LEU A 152 -5.71 24.98 -5.51
C LEU A 152 -6.96 25.53 -4.81
N PRO A 153 -8.06 25.82 -5.53
CA PRO A 153 -9.32 26.20 -4.91
C PRO A 153 -9.78 25.15 -3.90
N GLU A 154 -10.34 25.60 -2.77
CA GLU A 154 -10.72 24.73 -1.66
C GLU A 154 -11.77 23.68 -2.08
N GLU A 155 -12.69 24.03 -2.97
CA GLU A 155 -13.68 23.10 -3.54
C GLU A 155 -13.02 21.91 -4.27
N HIS A 156 -11.94 22.17 -5.03
CA HIS A 156 -11.19 21.16 -5.75
C HIS A 156 -10.32 20.33 -4.81
N ASN A 157 -9.81 20.94 -3.73
CA ASN A 157 -9.09 20.22 -2.69
C ASN A 157 -10.00 19.24 -1.92
N ILE A 158 -11.22 19.67 -1.58
CA ILE A 158 -12.25 18.81 -0.96
C ILE A 158 -12.62 17.66 -1.89
N TYR A 159 -12.87 17.97 -3.16
CA TYR A 159 -13.13 16.93 -4.14
C TYR A 159 -11.98 15.94 -4.21
N LEU A 160 -10.74 16.42 -4.34
CA LEU A 160 -9.56 15.56 -4.43
C LEU A 160 -9.37 14.69 -3.18
N ALA A 161 -9.53 15.24 -1.98
CA ALA A 161 -9.42 14.49 -0.73
C ALA A 161 -10.45 13.36 -0.66
N LYS A 162 -11.71 13.64 -1.05
CA LYS A 162 -12.77 12.62 -1.12
C LYS A 162 -12.52 11.59 -2.22
N TYR A 163 -12.16 12.06 -3.42
CA TYR A 163 -11.78 11.27 -4.59
C TYR A 163 -10.41 10.59 -4.44
N THR A 164 -9.74 10.66 -3.30
CA THR A 164 -8.55 9.84 -3.07
C THR A 164 -8.70 9.03 -1.81
N ILE A 165 -9.88 9.06 -1.17
CA ILE A 165 -10.15 8.49 0.15
C ILE A 165 -9.08 8.87 1.19
N GLY A 166 -8.38 10.00 0.98
CA GLY A 166 -7.27 10.42 1.85
C GLY A 166 -5.93 9.70 1.61
N LEU A 167 -5.76 8.95 0.52
CA LEU A 167 -4.49 8.28 0.20
C LEU A 167 -3.40 9.29 -0.19
N PRO A 168 -2.31 9.44 0.61
CA PRO A 168 -1.28 10.45 0.36
C PRO A 168 -0.62 10.31 -1.01
N TYR A 169 -0.39 9.06 -1.43
CA TYR A 169 0.24 8.76 -2.71
C TYR A 169 -0.60 9.33 -3.88
N TYR A 170 -1.90 9.07 -3.92
CA TYR A 170 -2.77 9.55 -4.99
C TYR A 170 -2.87 11.08 -5.02
N ILE A 171 -3.08 11.72 -3.88
CA ILE A 171 -3.12 13.18 -3.75
C ILE A 171 -1.84 13.79 -4.34
N ASN A 172 -0.68 13.26 -3.91
CA ASN A 172 0.62 13.72 -4.39
C ASN A 172 0.80 13.52 -5.90
N ARG A 173 0.43 12.33 -6.43
CA ARG A 173 0.58 12.04 -7.87
C ARG A 173 -0.31 12.94 -8.73
N ILE A 174 -1.57 13.15 -8.34
CA ILE A 174 -2.51 13.99 -9.07
C ILE A 174 -2.04 15.45 -9.05
N LEU A 175 -1.67 16.00 -7.90
CA LEU A 175 -1.18 17.39 -7.79
C LEU A 175 0.17 17.60 -8.47
N TYR A 176 1.03 16.58 -8.51
CA TYR A 176 2.25 16.62 -9.30
C TYR A 176 1.97 16.63 -10.81
N SER A 177 0.92 15.93 -11.28
CA SER A 177 0.46 16.03 -12.67
C SER A 177 -0.12 17.42 -12.97
N VAL A 178 -0.89 18.00 -12.04
CA VAL A 178 -1.36 19.40 -12.14
C VAL A 178 -0.18 20.36 -12.28
N HIS A 179 0.84 20.26 -11.42
CA HIS A 179 2.05 21.08 -11.52
C HIS A 179 2.73 20.96 -12.91
N LYS A 180 2.78 19.75 -13.49
CA LYS A 180 3.34 19.54 -14.84
C LYS A 180 2.56 20.23 -15.95
N SER A 181 1.28 20.50 -15.77
CA SER A 181 0.48 21.28 -16.72
C SER A 181 0.88 22.77 -16.76
N LYS A 182 1.65 23.24 -15.76
CA LYS A 182 2.09 24.64 -15.59
C LYS A 182 0.97 25.66 -15.40
N GLU A 183 -0.24 25.18 -15.09
CA GLU A 183 -1.37 26.03 -14.75
C GLU A 183 -1.17 26.63 -13.35
N LYS A 184 -1.32 27.95 -13.24
CA LYS A 184 -1.14 28.67 -11.97
C LYS A 184 -2.36 28.57 -11.05
N VAL A 185 -3.55 28.39 -11.62
CA VAL A 185 -4.80 28.27 -10.89
C VAL A 185 -5.53 27.03 -11.40
N VAL A 186 -5.84 26.11 -10.49
CA VAL A 186 -6.49 24.86 -10.85
C VAL A 186 -7.98 25.10 -11.04
N ASN A 187 -8.49 24.79 -12.23
CA ASN A 187 -9.93 24.69 -12.49
C ASN A 187 -10.35 23.21 -12.59
N ALA A 188 -11.67 22.98 -12.70
CA ALA A 188 -12.21 21.62 -12.80
C ALA A 188 -11.65 20.83 -13.99
N GLU A 189 -11.38 21.50 -15.11
CA GLU A 189 -10.80 20.86 -16.29
C GLU A 189 -9.36 20.41 -16.05
N VAL A 190 -8.52 21.27 -15.49
CA VAL A 190 -7.13 20.93 -15.16
C VAL A 190 -7.09 19.74 -14.21
N LEU A 191 -7.88 19.77 -13.13
CA LEU A 191 -7.93 18.68 -12.16
C LEU A 191 -8.44 17.37 -12.78
N SER A 192 -9.53 17.41 -13.55
CA SER A 192 -10.09 16.22 -14.22
C SER A 192 -9.10 15.61 -15.22
N ASN A 193 -8.38 16.45 -15.98
CA ASN A 193 -7.34 15.99 -16.92
C ASN A 193 -6.21 15.28 -16.17
N SER A 194 -5.72 15.87 -15.07
CA SER A 194 -4.64 15.28 -14.28
C SER A 194 -5.04 13.95 -13.64
N ILE A 195 -6.28 13.84 -13.14
CA ILE A 195 -6.82 12.58 -12.61
C ILE A 195 -6.91 11.54 -13.74
N ALA A 196 -7.55 11.87 -14.85
CA ALA A 196 -7.71 10.96 -15.97
C ALA A 196 -6.35 10.47 -16.51
N GLN A 197 -5.37 11.37 -16.62
CA GLN A 197 -4.01 11.02 -17.01
C GLN A 197 -3.36 10.06 -16.02
N GLU A 198 -3.42 10.32 -14.71
CA GLU A 198 -2.77 9.45 -13.72
C GLU A 198 -3.38 8.04 -13.69
N ILE A 199 -4.70 7.92 -13.83
CA ILE A 199 -5.42 6.64 -13.83
C ILE A 199 -5.22 5.86 -15.13
N THR A 200 -5.04 6.53 -16.27
CA THR A 200 -4.96 5.85 -17.58
C THR A 200 -3.53 5.51 -18.01
N ARG A 201 -2.54 6.32 -17.64
CA ARG A 201 -1.15 6.17 -18.11
C ARG A 201 -0.07 6.77 -17.20
N GLY A 202 -0.44 7.40 -16.08
CA GLY A 202 0.52 8.03 -15.17
C GLY A 202 1.16 7.04 -14.21
N ALA A 203 1.63 7.53 -13.06
CA ALA A 203 2.27 6.66 -12.09
C ALA A 203 1.28 5.86 -11.28
N ILE A 204 0.09 6.40 -10.98
CA ILE A 204 -0.99 5.63 -10.34
C ILE A 204 -1.31 4.40 -11.20
N TYR A 205 -1.51 4.58 -12.50
CA TYR A 205 -1.69 3.47 -13.45
C TYR A 205 -0.59 2.41 -13.34
N LYS A 206 0.68 2.84 -13.42
CA LYS A 206 1.83 1.91 -13.40
C LYS A 206 1.92 1.15 -12.07
N ASP A 207 1.68 1.85 -10.97
CA ASP A 207 1.74 1.25 -9.65
C ASP A 207 0.63 0.20 -9.48
N LEU A 208 -0.61 0.55 -9.81
CA LEU A 208 -1.74 -0.39 -9.78
C LEU A 208 -1.55 -1.59 -10.72
N ASP A 209 -1.04 -1.37 -11.93
CA ASP A 209 -0.77 -2.46 -12.88
C ASP A 209 0.30 -3.42 -12.33
N VAL A 210 1.38 -2.90 -11.74
CA VAL A 210 2.42 -3.71 -11.11
C VAL A 210 1.88 -4.46 -9.89
N GLN A 211 1.14 -3.78 -9.00
CA GLN A 211 0.55 -4.41 -7.82
C GLN A 211 -0.38 -5.54 -8.21
N LEU A 212 -1.23 -5.34 -9.22
CA LEU A 212 -2.19 -6.32 -9.64
C LEU A 212 -1.53 -7.52 -10.33
N LEU A 213 -0.49 -7.30 -11.14
CA LEU A 213 0.29 -8.37 -11.77
C LEU A 213 0.96 -9.30 -10.74
N LYS A 214 1.30 -8.84 -9.53
CA LYS A 214 1.87 -9.70 -8.48
C LYS A 214 0.93 -10.83 -8.07
N TYR A 215 -0.38 -10.59 -8.10
CA TYR A 215 -1.38 -11.54 -7.61
C TYR A 215 -2.03 -12.38 -8.72
N ILE A 216 -1.74 -12.06 -9.99
CA ILE A 216 -2.27 -12.83 -11.12
C ILE A 216 -1.19 -13.80 -11.62
N LYS A 217 -1.39 -15.11 -11.38
CA LYS A 217 -0.53 -16.15 -11.96
C LYS A 217 -0.65 -16.13 -13.50
N SER A 218 0.50 -16.16 -14.18
CA SER A 218 0.64 -15.96 -15.64
C SER A 218 -0.31 -16.78 -16.52
N ASN A 219 -0.65 -18.01 -16.11
CA ASN A 219 -1.44 -18.94 -16.93
C ASN A 219 -2.97 -18.72 -16.90
N LYS A 220 -3.49 -17.77 -16.10
CA LYS A 220 -4.94 -17.46 -16.01
C LYS A 220 -5.25 -15.96 -16.10
N LEU A 221 -4.35 -15.20 -16.71
CA LEU A 221 -4.40 -13.74 -16.70
C LEU A 221 -5.73 -13.18 -17.20
N SER A 222 -6.21 -13.65 -18.36
CA SER A 222 -7.43 -13.12 -19.00
C SER A 222 -8.71 -13.34 -18.17
N ILE A 223 -8.83 -14.49 -17.51
CA ILE A 223 -10.03 -14.83 -16.75
C ILE A 223 -10.10 -14.03 -15.45
N VAL A 224 -8.96 -13.86 -14.78
CA VAL A 224 -8.86 -13.06 -13.55
C VAL A 224 -9.18 -11.60 -13.84
N ARG A 225 -8.62 -11.05 -14.93
CA ARG A 225 -8.92 -9.69 -15.38
C ARG A 225 -10.40 -9.49 -15.68
N SER A 226 -11.03 -10.47 -16.31
CA SER A 226 -12.46 -10.41 -16.62
C SER A 226 -13.33 -10.49 -15.36
N ILE A 227 -12.97 -11.33 -14.39
CA ILE A 227 -13.65 -11.39 -13.08
C ILE A 227 -13.53 -10.05 -12.36
N LEU A 228 -12.33 -9.47 -12.29
CA LEU A 228 -12.09 -8.17 -11.65
C LEU A 228 -12.85 -7.03 -12.34
N TYR A 229 -12.93 -7.05 -13.67
CA TYR A 229 -13.75 -6.10 -14.42
C TYR A 229 -15.22 -6.17 -14.01
N PHE A 230 -15.80 -7.38 -13.95
CA PHE A 230 -17.20 -7.52 -13.55
C PHE A 230 -17.42 -7.16 -12.08
N ALA A 231 -16.51 -7.58 -11.19
CA ALA A 231 -16.53 -7.23 -9.76
C ALA A 231 -16.50 -5.71 -9.54
N SER A 232 -15.74 -4.96 -10.36
CA SER A 232 -15.66 -3.51 -10.24
C SER A 232 -16.97 -2.76 -10.53
N ASN A 233 -17.99 -3.42 -11.11
CA ASN A 233 -19.30 -2.82 -11.38
C ASN A 233 -20.26 -2.86 -10.19
N TYR A 234 -19.95 -3.63 -9.14
CA TYR A 234 -20.73 -3.64 -7.91
C TYR A 234 -20.24 -2.48 -7.03
N GLU A 235 -21.06 -1.44 -6.91
CA GLU A 235 -20.79 -0.26 -6.08
C GLU A 235 -21.59 -0.42 -4.78
N ASP A 236 -20.90 -0.64 -3.67
CA ASP A 236 -21.44 -0.80 -2.31
C ASP A 236 -22.43 -1.98 -2.14
N GLU A 237 -22.46 -2.89 -3.11
CA GLU A 237 -23.24 -4.13 -3.10
C GLU A 237 -22.35 -5.39 -3.05
N PRO A 238 -22.85 -6.51 -2.49
CA PRO A 238 -22.18 -7.80 -2.57
C PRO A 238 -21.97 -8.25 -4.01
N ILE A 239 -20.76 -8.72 -4.32
CA ILE A 239 -20.40 -9.25 -5.63
C ILE A 239 -21.19 -10.54 -5.90
N GLN A 240 -21.99 -10.54 -6.96
CA GLN A 240 -22.81 -11.70 -7.35
C GLN A 240 -21.97 -12.73 -8.11
N ILE A 241 -21.44 -13.74 -7.40
CA ILE A 241 -20.58 -14.80 -7.96
C ILE A 241 -21.28 -15.52 -9.12
N GLU A 242 -22.56 -15.84 -8.94
CA GLU A 242 -23.45 -16.46 -9.93
C GLU A 242 -23.44 -15.69 -11.25
N GLU A 243 -23.71 -14.39 -11.17
CA GLU A 243 -23.87 -13.53 -12.34
C GLU A 243 -22.55 -13.41 -13.11
N ILE A 244 -21.42 -13.28 -12.41
CA ILE A 244 -20.09 -13.25 -13.02
C ILE A 244 -19.77 -14.58 -13.69
N ALA A 245 -20.05 -15.70 -13.03
CA ALA A 245 -19.80 -17.04 -13.56
C ALA A 245 -20.59 -17.29 -14.85
N GLU A 246 -21.87 -16.89 -14.89
CA GLU A 246 -22.73 -16.98 -16.07
C GLU A 246 -22.22 -16.11 -17.22
N LYS A 247 -21.91 -14.84 -16.96
CA LYS A 247 -21.39 -13.90 -17.97
C LYS A 247 -20.09 -14.38 -18.60
N LEU A 248 -19.20 -14.98 -17.81
CA LEU A 248 -17.90 -15.45 -18.26
C LEU A 248 -17.92 -16.90 -18.76
N ARG A 249 -19.01 -17.64 -18.54
CA ARG A 249 -19.13 -19.08 -18.83
C ARG A 249 -18.02 -19.89 -18.13
N VAL A 250 -17.80 -19.63 -16.85
CA VAL A 250 -16.79 -20.29 -16.02
C VAL A 250 -17.43 -20.92 -14.79
N PRO A 251 -16.83 -21.96 -14.19
CA PRO A 251 -17.34 -22.51 -12.94
C PRO A 251 -17.31 -21.47 -11.81
N LYS A 252 -18.36 -21.45 -10.96
CA LYS A 252 -18.44 -20.56 -9.78
C LYS A 252 -17.21 -20.67 -8.87
N VAL A 253 -16.64 -21.88 -8.75
CA VAL A 253 -15.42 -22.15 -7.98
C VAL A 253 -14.24 -21.32 -8.48
N VAL A 254 -14.12 -21.11 -9.80
CA VAL A 254 -13.05 -20.26 -10.36
C VAL A 254 -13.22 -18.81 -9.91
N VAL A 255 -14.45 -18.29 -9.98
CA VAL A 255 -14.77 -16.93 -9.51
C VAL A 255 -14.47 -16.77 -8.02
N LYS A 256 -14.98 -17.70 -7.19
CA LYS A 256 -14.73 -17.69 -5.73
C LYS A 256 -13.23 -17.75 -5.39
N MET A 257 -12.48 -18.65 -6.04
CA MET A 257 -11.03 -18.74 -5.83
C MET A 257 -10.30 -17.45 -6.21
N THR A 258 -10.68 -16.81 -7.32
CA THR A 258 -10.10 -15.53 -7.72
C THR A 258 -10.43 -14.43 -6.71
N LEU A 259 -11.68 -14.26 -6.31
CA LEU A 259 -12.07 -13.25 -5.32
C LEU A 259 -11.41 -13.50 -3.95
N SER A 260 -11.25 -14.76 -3.55
CA SER A 260 -10.52 -15.14 -2.34
C SER A 260 -9.04 -14.71 -2.41
N GLN A 261 -8.37 -14.92 -3.55
CA GLN A 261 -6.98 -14.50 -3.73
C GLN A 261 -6.85 -12.98 -3.67
N MET A 262 -7.78 -12.25 -4.30
CA MET A 262 -7.79 -10.80 -4.27
C MET A 262 -8.08 -10.25 -2.87
N SER A 263 -8.93 -10.94 -2.09
CA SER A 263 -9.19 -10.56 -0.71
C SER A 263 -8.00 -10.81 0.22
N MET A 264 -7.25 -11.90 0.01
CA MET A 264 -5.99 -12.12 0.73
C MET A 264 -4.93 -11.05 0.42
N ALA A 265 -5.01 -10.45 -0.77
CA ALA A 265 -4.14 -9.37 -1.22
C ALA A 265 -4.66 -7.97 -0.81
N ASP A 266 -5.69 -7.90 0.04
CA ASP A 266 -6.34 -6.66 0.49
C ASP A 266 -6.87 -5.77 -0.67
N LEU A 267 -7.18 -6.37 -1.84
CA LEU A 267 -7.78 -5.67 -2.98
C LEU A 267 -9.31 -5.68 -2.97
N ILE A 268 -9.92 -6.65 -2.29
CA ILE A 268 -11.37 -6.86 -2.19
C ILE A 268 -11.73 -7.18 -0.74
N GLU A 269 -12.77 -6.57 -0.21
CA GLU A 269 -13.27 -6.91 1.12
C GLU A 269 -14.04 -8.24 1.12
N SER A 270 -13.89 -9.03 2.19
CA SER A 270 -14.71 -10.22 2.39
C SER A 270 -15.18 -10.36 3.84
N ARG A 271 -16.40 -10.85 4.02
CA ARG A 271 -16.96 -11.23 5.33
C ARG A 271 -17.72 -12.54 5.16
N GLU A 272 -17.36 -13.56 5.94
CA GLU A 272 -18.08 -14.85 5.98
C GLU A 272 -18.39 -15.44 4.58
N ASP A 273 -17.38 -15.51 3.72
CA ASP A 273 -17.47 -15.99 2.31
C ASP A 273 -18.29 -15.11 1.34
N ILE A 274 -18.77 -13.95 1.78
CA ILE A 274 -19.35 -12.92 0.93
C ILE A 274 -18.26 -11.92 0.55
N TYR A 275 -18.10 -11.66 -0.75
CA TYR A 275 -17.15 -10.67 -1.26
C TYR A 275 -17.89 -9.37 -1.53
N TYR A 276 -17.37 -8.30 -0.96
CA TYR A 276 -17.91 -6.95 -1.09
C TYR A 276 -17.11 -6.17 -2.12
N ASN A 277 -17.56 -4.96 -2.43
CA ASN A 277 -16.94 -4.10 -3.42
C ASN A 277 -15.44 -3.87 -3.14
N ILE A 278 -14.74 -3.36 -4.16
CA ILE A 278 -13.38 -2.85 -4.02
C ILE A 278 -13.51 -1.46 -3.40
N PRO A 279 -13.10 -1.22 -2.15
CA PRO A 279 -13.39 0.04 -1.44
C PRO A 279 -12.73 1.25 -2.12
N ASP A 280 -11.54 1.06 -2.68
CA ASP A 280 -10.82 2.10 -3.42
C ASP A 280 -11.45 2.35 -4.81
N HIS A 281 -12.15 3.48 -4.94
CA HIS A 281 -12.79 3.88 -6.19
C HIS A 281 -11.79 4.19 -7.32
N ILE A 282 -10.53 4.58 -7.02
CA ILE A 282 -9.49 4.72 -8.04
C ILE A 282 -9.11 3.34 -8.58
N VAL A 283 -8.98 2.33 -7.71
CA VAL A 283 -8.76 0.94 -8.14
C VAL A 283 -9.95 0.44 -8.97
N ARG A 284 -11.19 0.70 -8.55
CA ARG A 284 -12.39 0.36 -9.34
C ARG A 284 -12.32 0.97 -10.74
N LYS A 285 -12.04 2.27 -10.84
CA LYS A 285 -11.94 2.97 -12.12
C LYS A 285 -10.80 2.44 -12.97
N PHE A 286 -9.63 2.20 -12.37
CA PHE A 286 -8.50 1.57 -13.05
C PHE A 286 -8.90 0.21 -13.65
N LEU A 287 -9.53 -0.68 -12.87
CA LEU A 287 -9.97 -2.00 -13.35
C LEU A 287 -11.02 -1.90 -14.46
N LYS A 288 -12.02 -1.02 -14.30
CA LYS A 288 -13.02 -0.73 -15.33
C LYS A 288 -12.31 -0.32 -16.61
N ILE A 289 -11.40 0.66 -16.57
CA ILE A 289 -10.72 1.22 -17.74
C ILE A 289 -9.77 0.20 -18.38
N GLN A 290 -8.90 -0.41 -17.60
CA GLN A 290 -7.84 -1.31 -18.07
C GLN A 290 -8.44 -2.55 -18.74
N TYR A 291 -9.43 -3.17 -18.10
CA TYR A 291 -9.99 -4.43 -18.57
C TYR A 291 -11.22 -4.26 -19.46
N PHE A 292 -11.74 -3.04 -19.62
CA PHE A 292 -12.78 -2.74 -20.60
C PHE A 292 -12.41 -3.28 -21.98
N ARG A 293 -11.16 -3.07 -22.41
CA ARG A 293 -10.70 -3.42 -23.77
C ARG A 293 -10.63 -4.92 -23.97
N GLU A 294 -10.15 -5.64 -22.96
CA GLU A 294 -10.02 -7.10 -22.98
C GLU A 294 -11.40 -7.78 -22.94
N VAL A 295 -12.33 -7.24 -22.15
CA VAL A 295 -13.67 -7.83 -21.96
C VAL A 295 -14.64 -7.43 -23.07
N LYS A 296 -14.61 -6.17 -23.53
CA LYS A 296 -15.55 -5.63 -24.52
C LYS A 296 -15.02 -5.62 -25.96
N LYS A 297 -13.73 -5.86 -26.19
CA LYS A 297 -13.09 -5.88 -27.52
C LYS A 297 -13.24 -4.58 -28.33
N ILE A 298 -13.16 -3.40 -27.70
CA ILE A 298 -13.36 -2.07 -28.34
C ILE A 298 -12.04 -1.26 -28.45
N PRO A 299 -11.83 -0.44 -29.52
CA PRO A 299 -10.62 0.38 -29.73
C PRO A 299 -10.42 1.53 -28.69
N PRO A 300 -9.19 2.07 -28.54
CA PRO A 300 -8.77 2.95 -27.42
C PRO A 300 -9.42 4.34 -27.33
N MET A 301 -10.19 4.79 -28.30
CA MET A 301 -10.25 6.23 -28.59
C MET A 301 -11.32 7.04 -27.82
N ASN A 302 -11.85 6.55 -26.69
CA ASN A 302 -12.89 7.27 -25.94
C ASN A 302 -12.81 7.16 -24.41
N LEU A 303 -11.80 6.51 -23.83
CA LEU A 303 -11.78 6.22 -22.38
C LEU A 303 -11.27 7.41 -21.54
N GLU A 304 -10.13 8.02 -21.89
CA GLU A 304 -9.64 9.25 -21.21
C GLU A 304 -10.64 10.40 -21.38
N TYR A 305 -11.26 10.51 -22.57
CA TYR A 305 -12.31 11.49 -22.83
C TYR A 305 -13.58 11.23 -22.03
N LYS A 306 -14.07 9.97 -21.97
CA LYS A 306 -15.25 9.61 -21.18
C LYS A 306 -15.02 9.84 -19.68
N GLU A 307 -13.86 9.43 -19.17
CA GLU A 307 -13.47 9.65 -17.78
C GLU A 307 -13.38 11.14 -17.46
N LYS A 308 -12.76 11.93 -18.35
CA LYS A 308 -12.73 13.39 -18.24
C LYS A 308 -14.14 13.97 -18.18
N VAL A 309 -15.06 13.57 -19.06
CA VAL A 309 -16.45 14.07 -19.08
C VAL A 309 -17.18 13.73 -17.78
N GLU A 310 -17.04 12.50 -17.27
CA GLU A 310 -17.64 12.08 -16.01
C GLU A 310 -17.09 12.88 -14.83
N LEU A 311 -15.76 12.99 -14.70
CA LEU A 311 -15.11 13.78 -13.65
C LEU A 311 -15.50 15.26 -13.72
N LEU A 312 -15.56 15.83 -14.93
CA LEU A 312 -16.00 17.21 -15.14
C LEU A 312 -17.44 17.44 -14.68
N SER A 313 -18.35 16.48 -14.94
CA SER A 313 -19.73 16.58 -14.48
C SER A 313 -19.82 16.59 -12.95
N LEU A 314 -19.11 15.66 -12.29
CA LEU A 314 -19.06 15.56 -10.83
C LEU A 314 -18.43 16.79 -10.18
N LEU A 315 -17.36 17.33 -10.77
CA LEU A 315 -16.70 18.55 -10.27
C LEU A 315 -17.59 19.79 -10.43
N ARG A 316 -18.36 19.90 -11.51
CA ARG A 316 -19.34 20.98 -11.68
C ARG A 316 -20.47 20.90 -10.68
N ASP A 317 -20.96 19.69 -10.40
CA ASP A 317 -21.97 19.46 -9.36
C ASP A 317 -21.41 19.66 -7.95
N SER A 318 -20.11 19.41 -7.75
CA SER A 318 -19.38 19.60 -6.50
C SER A 318 -19.27 21.07 -6.06
N GLN A 319 -19.51 22.03 -6.96
CA GLN A 319 -19.66 23.45 -6.60
C GLN A 319 -20.87 23.71 -5.68
N LYS A 320 -21.74 22.70 -5.46
CA LYS A 320 -22.81 22.70 -4.46
C LYS A 320 -22.40 22.12 -3.09
N ILE A 321 -21.13 21.75 -2.87
CA ILE A 321 -20.62 21.21 -1.60
C ILE A 321 -20.52 22.32 -0.54
N ASN A 322 -21.66 22.83 -0.07
CA ASN A 322 -21.72 23.77 1.04
C ASN A 322 -21.68 23.05 2.40
N LYS A 323 -22.27 21.84 2.52
CA LYS A 323 -22.37 21.12 3.81
C LYS A 323 -21.02 20.60 4.31
N ILE A 324 -20.20 19.98 3.43
CA ILE A 324 -18.87 19.47 3.80
C ILE A 324 -17.88 20.62 4.00
N LEU A 325 -17.98 21.69 3.20
CA LEU A 325 -17.15 22.90 3.35
C LEU A 325 -17.43 23.62 4.69
N VAL A 326 -18.70 23.64 5.14
CA VAL A 326 -19.07 24.15 6.46
C VAL A 326 -18.53 23.25 7.57
N GLN A 327 -18.68 21.93 7.45
CA GLN A 327 -18.15 20.98 8.43
C GLN A 327 -16.61 21.03 8.50
N SER A 328 -15.91 21.10 7.38
CA SER A 328 -14.45 21.18 7.34
C SER A 328 -13.93 22.50 7.89
N LYS A 329 -14.58 23.63 7.58
CA LYS A 329 -14.26 24.94 8.17
C LYS A 329 -14.56 24.99 9.67
N MET A 330 -15.68 24.43 10.12
CA MET A 330 -15.99 24.33 11.55
C MET A 330 -14.97 23.47 12.29
N LEU A 331 -14.59 22.32 11.73
CA LEU A 331 -13.56 21.46 12.32
C LEU A 331 -12.18 22.14 12.33
N GLN A 332 -11.80 22.85 11.27
CA GLN A 332 -10.56 23.64 11.22
C GLN A 332 -10.56 24.76 12.25
N LEU A 333 -11.68 25.47 12.42
CA LEU A 333 -11.84 26.48 13.46
C LEU A 333 -11.71 25.86 14.85
N ILE A 334 -12.40 24.75 15.12
CA ILE A 334 -12.31 24.01 16.40
C ILE A 334 -10.86 23.56 16.68
N TYR A 335 -10.14 23.07 15.66
CA TYR A 335 -8.74 22.66 15.79
C TYR A 335 -7.80 23.84 16.08
N SER A 336 -7.97 24.95 15.36
CA SER A 336 -7.19 26.17 15.58
C SER A 336 -7.42 26.79 16.97
N TRP A 337 -8.58 26.50 17.59
CA TRP A 337 -8.96 27.03 18.88
C TRP A 337 -8.46 26.19 20.07
N ASN A 338 -8.23 24.88 19.88
CA ASN A 338 -8.02 23.95 21.01
C ASN A 338 -6.61 23.41 21.22
N ASN A 339 -5.63 23.58 20.32
CA ASN A 339 -4.26 23.05 20.49
C ASN A 339 -4.19 21.58 20.99
N ARG A 340 -5.19 20.74 20.66
CA ARG A 340 -5.33 19.33 21.09
C ARG A 340 -5.99 18.50 19.98
N MET A 341 -5.50 17.26 19.80
CA MET A 341 -6.01 16.27 18.84
C MET A 341 -7.48 15.91 19.12
N VAL A 342 -8.28 15.78 18.07
CA VAL A 342 -9.68 15.29 18.16
C VAL A 342 -9.68 13.77 18.30
N PRO A 343 -10.44 13.19 19.25
CA PRO A 343 -10.65 11.75 19.33
C PRO A 343 -11.39 11.23 18.09
N ASP A 344 -10.96 10.07 17.58
CA ASP A 344 -11.41 9.43 16.32
C ASP A 344 -12.95 9.23 16.20
N GLN A 345 -13.69 9.32 17.31
CA GLN A 345 -15.12 9.02 17.36
C GLN A 345 -16.05 10.07 16.72
N ILE A 346 -15.59 11.27 16.39
CA ILE A 346 -16.46 12.34 15.85
C ILE A 346 -16.47 12.37 14.31
N ALA A 347 -15.48 11.77 13.63
CA ALA A 347 -15.44 11.71 12.16
C ALA A 347 -16.52 10.77 11.57
N ASP A 348 -16.91 9.74 12.32
CA ASP A 348 -17.80 8.66 11.85
C ASP A 348 -19.30 9.03 11.90
N TRP A 349 -19.67 10.05 12.68
CA TRP A 349 -21.08 10.42 12.93
C TRP A 349 -21.68 11.31 11.82
N GLY A 350 -20.84 12.02 11.07
CA GLY A 350 -21.27 12.95 10.02
C GLY A 350 -21.67 12.28 8.70
N MET A 351 -21.19 11.06 8.44
CA MET A 351 -21.44 10.34 7.18
C MET A 351 -22.65 9.41 7.23
N ARG A 352 -23.02 8.86 8.38
CA ARG A 352 -24.23 7.99 8.48
C ARG A 352 -25.55 8.76 8.41
N ASN A 353 -25.54 10.08 8.59
CA ASN A 353 -26.74 10.92 8.67
C ASN A 353 -26.86 11.93 7.51
N ALA A 354 -26.17 11.68 6.39
CA ALA A 354 -26.17 12.55 5.21
C ALA A 354 -26.56 11.84 3.90
N GLU A 355 -27.27 10.71 4.01
CA GLU A 355 -28.08 10.13 2.92
C GLU A 355 -29.43 10.85 2.81
#